data_AF-A0A0J6CEA1-F1
#
_entry.id   AF-A0A0J6CEA1-F1
#
_cell.length_a   1.000
_cell.length_b   1.000
_cell.length_c   1.000
_cell.angle_alpha   90.00
_cell.angle_beta   90.00
_cell.angle_gamma   90.00
#
_symmetry.space_group_name_H-M   'P 1'
#
loop_
_entity.id
_entity.type
_entity.pdbx_description
1 polymer ?
#
loop_
_entity_poly.entity_id
_entity_poly.type
_entity_poly.pdbx_seq_one_letter_code
_entity_poly.pdbx_strand_id
1 'polypeptide(L)' 'MVKLEKNKIIIEIETGCPADDFQELQREIIKVIQLYNYADYGNNNGCPFFRLLSLLEETLPNDEFYNNLLNHKN' A
#
# COMPACT_ATOMS: atom_id res chain seq x y z
N MET A 1 -3.56 -7.36 14.58
CA MET A 1 -4.32 -8.63 14.41
C MET A 1 -4.66 -8.83 12.94
N VAL A 2 -4.62 -10.07 12.43
CA VAL A 2 -5.01 -10.39 11.03
C VAL A 2 -6.27 -11.27 11.06
N LYS A 3 -7.30 -10.88 10.31
CA LYS A 3 -8.56 -11.63 10.15
C LYS A 3 -8.77 -11.97 8.67
N LEU A 4 -9.22 -13.19 8.40
CA LEU A 4 -9.63 -13.63 7.07
C LEU A 4 -11.16 -13.69 7.01
N GLU A 5 -11.73 -13.06 6.00
CA GLU A 5 -13.13 -13.23 5.63
C GLU A 5 -13.22 -13.74 4.19
N LYS A 6 -14.42 -14.18 3.77
CA LYS A 6 -14.68 -14.92 2.52
C LYS A 6 -13.94 -14.36 1.29
N ASN A 7 -13.79 -13.03 1.18
CA ASN A 7 -13.11 -12.37 0.06
C ASN A 7 -12.13 -11.25 0.49
N LYS A 8 -11.73 -11.17 1.77
CA LYS A 8 -10.91 -10.05 2.26
C LYS A 8 -9.98 -10.45 3.40
N ILE A 9 -8.83 -9.80 3.44
CA ILE A 9 -7.87 -9.86 4.55
C ILE A 9 -7.98 -8.52 5.29
N ILE A 10 -8.27 -8.55 6.58
CA ILE A 10 -8.29 -7.36 7.43
C ILE A 10 -7.05 -7.38 8.31
N ILE A 11 -6.29 -6.28 8.28
CA ILE A 11 -5.13 -6.06 9.14
C ILE A 11 -5.47 -4.89 10.07
N GLU A 12 -5.56 -5.17 11.37
CA GLU A 12 -5.75 -4.16 12.41
C GLU A 12 -4.40 -3.91 13.10
N ILE A 13 -3.95 -2.66 13.09
CA ILE A 13 -2.70 -2.20 13.70
C ILE A 13 -3.06 -1.28 14.88
N GLU A 14 -2.70 -1.68 16.09
CA GLU A 14 -2.80 -0.80 17.26
C GLU A 14 -1.62 0.18 17.23
N THR A 15 -1.90 1.48 17.23
CA THR A 15 -0.88 2.52 17.05
C THR A 15 -1.19 3.76 17.88
N GLY A 16 -0.14 4.38 18.42
CA GLY A 16 -0.20 5.72 19.02
C GLY A 16 0.11 6.85 18.02
N CYS A 17 0.70 6.53 16.87
CA CYS A 17 1.17 7.48 15.86
C CYS A 17 0.75 7.00 14.44
N PRO A 18 -0.54 7.13 14.07
CA PRO A 18 -1.07 6.54 12.85
C PRO A 18 -0.35 6.98 11.55
N ALA A 19 0.12 8.22 11.48
CA ALA A 19 0.79 8.74 10.30
C ALA A 19 2.18 8.10 10.06
N ASP A 20 2.95 7.92 11.14
CA ASP A 20 4.30 7.36 11.07
C ASP A 20 4.23 5.87 10.70
N ASP A 21 3.37 5.11 11.37
CA ASP A 21 3.19 3.68 11.11
C ASP A 21 2.62 3.41 9.72
N PHE A 22 1.77 4.31 9.22
CA PHE A 22 1.27 4.22 7.86
C PHE A 22 2.37 4.49 6.82
N GLN A 23 3.24 5.47 7.07
CA GLN A 23 4.40 5.73 6.22
C GLN A 23 5.38 4.55 6.26
N GLU A 24 5.58 3.94 7.42
CA GLU A 24 6.41 2.74 7.56
C GLU A 24 5.82 1.57 6.76
N LEU A 25 4.51 1.33 6.86
CA LEU A 25 3.81 0.32 6.07
C LEU A 25 4.02 0.53 4.56
N GLN A 26 3.88 1.76 4.06
CA GLN A 26 4.15 2.10 2.66
C GLN A 26 5.60 1.76 2.25
N ARG A 27 6.58 2.11 3.10
CA ARG A 27 8.00 1.81 2.85
C ARG A 27 8.27 0.31 2.80
N GLU A 28 7.67 -0.46 3.70
CA GLU A 28 7.81 -1.92 3.71
C GLU A 28 7.19 -2.56 2.45
N ILE A 29 6.00 -2.11 2.02
CA ILE A 29 5.39 -2.56 0.76
C ILE A 29 6.34 -2.29 -0.43
N ILE A 30 6.92 -1.09 -0.51
CA ILE A 30 7.87 -0.72 -1.57
C ILE A 30 9.12 -1.63 -1.54
N LYS A 31 9.69 -1.89 -0.36
CA LYS A 31 10.84 -2.81 -0.23
C LYS A 31 10.49 -4.21 -0.72
N VAL A 32 9.33 -4.72 -0.35
CA VAL A 32 8.87 -6.05 -0.82
C VAL A 32 8.72 -6.06 -2.33
N ILE A 33 8.12 -5.02 -2.93
CA ILE A 33 8.01 -4.89 -4.39
C ILE A 33 9.39 -4.92 -5.06
N GLN A 34 10.40 -4.24 -4.50
CA GLN A 34 11.77 -4.23 -5.05
C GLN A 34 12.44 -5.61 -5.07
N LEU A 35 12.01 -6.54 -4.21
CA LEU A 35 12.51 -7.92 -4.19
C LEU A 35 11.90 -8.78 -5.30
N TYR A 36 10.82 -8.33 -5.96
CA TYR A 36 10.25 -9.03 -7.10
C TYR A 36 11.06 -8.74 -8.37
N ASN A 37 11.77 -9.75 -8.87
CA ASN A 37 12.32 -9.71 -10.21
C ASN A 37 11.24 -10.10 -11.23
N TYR A 38 10.73 -9.11 -11.97
CA TYR A 38 9.63 -9.30 -12.93
C TYR A 38 9.92 -10.38 -14.00
N ALA A 39 11.20 -10.63 -14.30
CA ALA A 39 11.62 -11.68 -15.22
C ALA A 39 11.35 -13.10 -14.69
N ASP A 40 11.37 -13.30 -13.36
CA ASP A 40 11.22 -14.61 -12.73
C ASP A 40 9.75 -15.06 -12.62
N TYR A 41 8.80 -14.12 -12.78
CA TYR A 41 7.35 -14.37 -12.68
C TYR A 41 6.66 -14.47 -14.06
N GLY A 42 7.45 -14.77 -15.10
CA GLY A 42 7.11 -14.78 -16.53
C GLY A 42 5.62 -14.88 -16.88
N ASN A 43 5.10 -13.87 -17.60
CA ASN A 43 3.78 -13.75 -18.26
C ASN A 43 2.51 -14.20 -17.54
N ASN A 44 2.59 -14.79 -16.34
CA ASN A 44 1.47 -15.14 -15.49
C ASN A 44 1.10 -13.93 -14.65
N ASN A 45 0.67 -12.84 -15.29
CA ASN A 45 0.00 -11.68 -14.68
C ASN A 45 0.38 -11.46 -13.20
N GLY A 46 1.67 -11.22 -12.91
CA GLY A 46 2.31 -11.34 -11.59
C GLY A 46 1.42 -11.02 -10.40
N CYS A 47 0.64 -12.00 -9.95
CA CYS A 47 -0.48 -11.78 -9.03
C CYS A 47 -0.01 -11.13 -7.70
N PRO A 48 1.13 -11.51 -7.11
CA PRO A 48 1.63 -10.84 -5.91
C PRO A 48 2.07 -9.39 -6.16
N PHE A 49 2.74 -9.12 -7.28
CA PHE A 49 3.21 -7.78 -7.63
C PHE A 49 2.05 -6.80 -7.83
N PHE A 50 1.05 -7.19 -8.62
CA PHE A 50 -0.16 -6.36 -8.83
C PHE A 50 -0.92 -6.14 -7.53
N ARG A 51 -1.02 -7.15 -6.65
CA ARG A 51 -1.70 -7.00 -5.34
C ARG A 51 -0.97 -6.04 -4.41
N LEU A 52 0.37 -6.04 -4.43
CA LEU A 52 1.17 -5.11 -3.65
C LEU A 52 1.08 -3.68 -4.19
N LEU A 53 1.04 -3.51 -5.52
CA LEU A 53 0.76 -2.21 -6.14
C LEU A 53 -0.62 -1.68 -5.76
N SER A 54 -1.67 -2.50 -5.89
CA SER A 54 -3.02 -2.10 -5.48
C SER A 54 -3.07 -1.75 -4.00
N LEU A 55 -2.38 -2.49 -3.13
CA LEU A 55 -2.30 -2.17 -1.71
C LEU A 55 -1.63 -0.81 -1.48
N LEU A 56 -0.54 -0.51 -2.20
CA LEU A 56 0.13 0.78 -2.12
C LEU A 56 -0.76 1.92 -2.64
N GLU A 57 -1.48 1.72 -3.74
CA GLU A 57 -2.43 2.70 -4.30
C GLU A 57 -3.55 3.03 -3.32
N GLU A 58 -4.10 2.04 -2.61
CA GLU A 58 -5.12 2.24 -1.56
C GLU A 58 -4.57 3.01 -0.34
N THR A 59 -3.24 3.12 -0.21
CA THR A 59 -2.63 3.97 0.83
C THR A 59 -2.40 5.41 0.39
N LEU A 60 -2.64 5.75 -0.88
CA LEU A 60 -2.45 7.11 -1.35
C LEU A 60 -3.56 8.02 -0.79
N PRO A 61 -3.25 9.27 -0.45
CA PRO A 61 -4.27 10.22 -0.09
C PRO A 61 -5.26 10.41 -1.24
N ASN A 62 -6.54 10.57 -0.92
CA ASN A 62 -7.55 10.83 -1.93
C ASN A 62 -7.29 12.15 -2.68
N ASP A 63 -7.87 12.26 -3.87
CA ASP A 63 -7.69 13.43 -4.74
C ASP A 63 -8.03 14.76 -4.04
N GLU A 64 -9.01 14.74 -3.13
CA GLU A 64 -9.42 15.91 -2.35
C GLU A 64 -8.30 16.39 -1.40
N PHE A 65 -7.67 15.47 -0.66
CA PHE A 65 -6.53 15.76 0.19
C PHE A 65 -5.33 16.27 -0.62
N TYR A 66 -5.08 15.67 -1.78
CA TYR A 66 -4.00 16.09 -2.68
C TYR A 66 -4.22 17.52 -3.22
N ASN A 67 -5.44 17.83 -3.65
CA ASN A 67 -5.81 19.17 -4.12
C ASN A 67 -5.69 20.21 -3.01
N ASN A 68 -6.09 19.88 -1.78
CA ASN A 68 -5.93 20.77 -0.62
C ASN A 68 -4.45 21.06 -0.31
N LEU A 69 -3.57 20.06 -0.43
CA LEU A 69 -2.11 20.24 -0.29
C LEU A 69 -1.51 21.19 -1.33
N LEU A 70 -1.97 21.11 -2.59
CA LEU A 70 -1.50 21.97 -3.67
C LEU A 70 -2.01 23.41 -3.52
N ASN A 71 -3.25 23.57 -3.07
CA ASN A 71 -3.89 24.88 -2.89
C ASN A 71 -3.39 25.65 -1.66
N HIS A 72 -2.82 24.96 -0.66
CA HIS A 72 -2.20 25.60 0.51
C HIS A 72 -0.79 26.15 0.26
N LYS A 73 -0.25 26.01 -0.95
CA LYS A 73 1.06 26.58 -1.34
C LYS A 73 0.99 27.95 -2.01
N ASN A 74 -0.20 28.58 -2.09
CA ASN A 74 -0.39 29.93 -2.65
C ASN A 74 -0.72 30.97 -1.58
#